data_AF-A0A7Y7QK98-F1
#
_entry.id   AF-A0A7Y7QK98-F1
#
_cell.length_a   1.000
_cell.length_b   1.000
_cell.length_c   1.000
_cell.angle_alpha   90.00
_cell.angle_beta   90.00
_cell.angle_gamma   90.00
#
_symmetry.space_group_name_H-M   'P 1'
#
loop_
_entity.id
_entity.type
_entity.pdbx_description
1 polymer ?
#
loop_
_entity_poly.entity_id
_entity_poly.type
_entity_poly.pdbx_seq_one_letter_code
_entity_poly.pdbx_strand_id
1 'polypeptide(L)'
;MKKLAKILLILLGITYFNTAYMVEEDPYVGKSNIEKTILMGKYLNGHRENIINFANKYELLDDQDINKYIEKIDFLIDSLNKIQSNNFDKDREDLLISTILNEIKKTNEQLKVVLIIKKNNFEKDIKVKKEMYSKIANKLSIKILEIHNLLYNDELKNKKILSENEVRLKNALNKIENLSKRLKYFSYIEFEKPSQIKDEFLYILKQIKEQINIIKKNM
;
A
#
# COMPACT_ATOMS: atom_id res chain seq x y z
N MET A 1 -16.20 -19.64 -6.30
CA MET A 1 -14.91 -19.82 -7.03
C MET A 1 -13.84 -18.77 -6.69
N LYS A 2 -14.12 -17.45 -6.71
CA LYS A 2 -13.08 -16.41 -6.45
C LYS A 2 -12.45 -16.40 -5.03
N LYS A 3 -13.15 -16.91 -4.00
CA LYS A 3 -12.61 -17.01 -2.62
C LYS A 3 -11.63 -18.18 -2.44
N LEU A 4 -11.87 -19.31 -3.12
CA LEU A 4 -10.99 -20.48 -3.10
C LEU A 4 -9.66 -20.21 -3.81
N ALA A 5 -9.69 -19.46 -4.92
CA ALA A 5 -8.47 -19.07 -5.64
C ALA A 5 -7.54 -18.16 -4.81
N LYS A 6 -8.08 -17.28 -3.97
CA LYS A 6 -7.29 -16.43 -3.06
C LYS A 6 -6.66 -17.23 -1.91
N ILE A 7 -7.37 -18.23 -1.38
CA ILE A 7 -6.83 -19.13 -0.35
C ILE A 7 -5.76 -20.05 -0.96
N LEU A 8 -5.93 -20.52 -2.20
CA LEU A 8 -4.92 -21.29 -2.92
C LEU A 8 -3.64 -20.47 -3.22
N LEU A 9 -3.78 -19.18 -3.57
CA LEU A 9 -2.66 -18.27 -3.78
C LEU A 9 -1.90 -17.96 -2.48
N ILE A 10 -2.61 -17.87 -1.35
CA ILE A 10 -1.99 -17.73 -0.03
C ILE A 10 -1.29 -19.03 0.39
N LEU A 11 -1.88 -20.20 0.13
CA LEU A 11 -1.26 -21.50 0.37
C LEU A 11 -0.05 -21.75 -0.54
N LEU A 12 -0.08 -21.30 -1.79
CA LEU A 12 1.07 -21.33 -2.71
C LEU A 12 2.18 -20.35 -2.28
N GLY A 13 1.83 -19.18 -1.76
CA GLY A 13 2.79 -18.25 -1.16
C GLY A 13 3.44 -18.82 0.11
N ILE A 14 2.66 -19.41 1.01
CA ILE A 14 3.16 -20.03 2.24
C ILE A 14 4.00 -21.28 1.93
N THR A 15 3.66 -22.06 0.91
CA THR A 15 4.48 -23.21 0.48
C THR A 15 5.76 -22.76 -0.23
N TYR A 16 5.78 -21.67 -0.99
CA TYR A 16 7.02 -21.11 -1.54
C TYR A 16 7.95 -20.56 -0.44
N PHE A 17 7.38 -20.02 0.64
CA PHE A 17 8.16 -19.66 1.82
C PHE A 17 8.57 -20.90 2.65
N ASN A 18 7.75 -21.95 2.74
CA ASN A 18 8.04 -23.15 3.55
C ASN A 18 8.92 -24.20 2.84
N THR A 19 8.99 -24.25 1.51
CA THR A 19 9.97 -25.08 0.80
C THR A 19 11.39 -24.54 0.95
N ALA A 20 11.55 -23.26 1.30
CA ALA A 20 12.82 -22.73 1.79
C ALA A 20 13.17 -23.21 3.22
N TYR A 21 12.25 -23.86 3.92
CA TYR A 21 12.38 -24.32 5.31
C TYR A 21 12.28 -25.85 5.50
N MET A 22 12.31 -26.64 4.42
CA MET A 22 12.50 -28.10 4.53
C MET A 22 13.69 -28.56 3.70
N VAL A 23 14.88 -28.23 4.17
CA VAL A 23 16.07 -29.07 4.00
C VAL A 23 16.84 -28.98 5.32
N GLU A 24 16.76 -30.03 6.13
CA GLU A 24 17.59 -30.27 7.32
C GLU A 24 19.03 -30.71 6.95
N GLU A 25 19.50 -30.27 5.78
CA GLU A 25 20.87 -30.44 5.29
C GLU A 25 21.32 -29.09 4.74
N ASP A 26 22.58 -28.73 5.00
CA ASP A 26 23.20 -27.53 4.44
C ASP A 26 22.97 -27.54 2.90
N PRO A 27 22.22 -26.60 2.29
CA PRO A 27 21.88 -26.64 0.85
C PRO A 27 23.11 -26.42 -0.07
N TYR A 28 24.30 -26.47 0.53
CA TYR A 28 25.61 -26.25 -0.05
C TYR A 28 26.56 -27.46 0.11
N VAL A 29 26.08 -28.63 0.55
CA VAL A 29 26.88 -29.87 0.54
C VAL A 29 27.36 -30.14 -0.90
N GLY A 30 28.67 -30.04 -1.13
CA GLY A 30 29.32 -30.30 -2.42
C GLY A 30 29.65 -29.09 -3.31
N LYS A 31 29.31 -27.85 -2.92
CA LYS A 31 29.71 -26.63 -3.66
C LYS A 31 31.03 -26.06 -3.16
N SER A 32 31.83 -25.49 -4.06
CA SER A 32 33.02 -24.72 -3.66
C SER A 32 32.60 -23.48 -2.86
N ASN A 33 33.46 -23.01 -1.96
CA ASN A 33 33.18 -21.82 -1.14
C ASN A 33 32.91 -20.56 -1.97
N ILE A 34 33.55 -20.45 -3.14
CA ILE A 34 33.27 -19.43 -4.15
C ILE A 34 31.83 -19.54 -4.68
N GLU A 35 31.36 -20.74 -5.01
CA GLU A 35 29.96 -20.93 -5.44
C GLU A 35 28.95 -20.60 -4.34
N LYS A 36 29.25 -20.94 -3.08
CA LYS A 36 28.42 -20.60 -1.92
C LYS A 36 28.27 -19.08 -1.78
N THR A 37 29.39 -18.36 -1.83
CA THR A 37 29.37 -16.89 -1.71
C THR A 37 28.63 -16.22 -2.86
N ILE A 38 28.75 -16.72 -4.10
CA ILE A 38 27.99 -16.22 -5.27
C ILE A 38 26.49 -16.38 -5.04
N LEU A 39 26.04 -17.54 -4.55
CA LEU A 39 24.63 -17.80 -4.29
C LEU A 39 24.08 -16.91 -3.16
N MET A 40 24.85 -16.74 -2.09
CA MET A 40 24.48 -15.82 -1.00
C MET A 40 24.39 -14.36 -1.49
N GLY A 41 25.33 -13.92 -2.33
CA GLY A 41 25.31 -12.58 -2.91
C GLY A 41 24.08 -12.34 -3.79
N LYS A 42 23.72 -13.30 -4.64
CA LYS A 42 22.49 -13.25 -5.45
C LYS A 42 21.24 -13.18 -4.58
N TYR A 43 21.17 -13.99 -3.52
CA TYR A 43 20.07 -13.96 -2.56
C TYR A 43 19.94 -12.57 -1.91
N LEU A 44 21.05 -12.01 -1.41
CA LEU A 44 21.05 -10.73 -0.71
C LEU A 44 20.67 -9.56 -1.62
N ASN A 45 21.16 -9.53 -2.86
CA ASN A 45 20.77 -8.53 -3.85
C ASN A 45 19.27 -8.56 -4.12
N GLY A 46 18.70 -9.74 -4.39
CA GLY A 46 17.25 -9.87 -4.58
C GLY A 46 16.46 -9.52 -3.31
N HIS A 47 16.98 -9.85 -2.13
CA HIS A 47 16.34 -9.50 -0.87
C HIS A 47 16.31 -7.99 -0.64
N ARG A 48 17.40 -7.29 -0.95
CA ARG A 48 17.52 -5.83 -0.89
C ARG A 48 16.49 -5.14 -1.80
N GLU A 49 16.39 -5.57 -3.06
CA GLU A 49 15.40 -5.03 -4.01
C GLU A 49 13.97 -5.20 -3.49
N ASN A 50 13.66 -6.36 -2.89
CA ASN A 50 12.34 -6.61 -2.31
C ASN A 50 12.03 -5.68 -1.13
N ILE A 51 13.03 -5.35 -0.29
CA ILE A 51 12.87 -4.40 0.82
C ILE A 51 12.60 -2.99 0.28
N ILE A 52 13.34 -2.56 -0.75
CA ILE A 52 13.13 -1.26 -1.39
C ILE A 52 11.73 -1.16 -2.00
N ASN A 53 11.29 -2.21 -2.71
CA ASN A 53 9.95 -2.27 -3.29
C ASN A 53 8.86 -2.23 -2.20
N PHE A 54 9.08 -2.93 -1.08
CA PHE A 54 8.21 -2.85 0.08
C PHE A 54 8.17 -1.43 0.64
N ALA A 55 9.34 -0.80 0.83
CA ALA A 55 9.45 0.56 1.38
C ALA A 55 8.73 1.58 0.49
N ASN A 56 8.89 1.49 -0.83
CA ASN A 56 8.14 2.31 -1.79
C ASN A 56 6.63 2.14 -1.66
N LYS A 57 6.16 0.89 -1.61
CA LYS A 57 4.73 0.56 -1.52
C LYS A 57 4.07 1.13 -0.26
N TYR A 58 4.78 1.09 0.86
CA TYR A 58 4.26 1.48 2.17
C TYR A 58 4.72 2.89 2.61
N GLU A 59 5.35 3.66 1.71
CA GLU A 59 5.84 5.03 1.96
C GLU A 59 6.85 5.11 3.13
N LEU A 60 7.81 4.19 3.14
CA LEU A 60 8.82 4.00 4.20
C LEU A 60 10.26 4.22 3.72
N LEU A 61 10.49 4.93 2.62
CA LEU A 61 11.85 5.14 2.09
C LEU A 61 12.76 5.89 3.07
N ASP A 62 12.19 6.81 3.84
CA ASP A 62 12.94 7.58 4.85
C ASP A 62 12.90 6.91 6.24
N ASP A 63 12.37 5.67 6.34
CA ASP A 63 12.25 4.96 7.61
C ASP A 63 13.61 4.43 8.08
N GLN A 64 14.04 4.89 9.26
CA GLN A 64 15.35 4.56 9.82
C GLN A 64 15.54 3.05 10.05
N ASP A 65 14.49 2.33 10.45
CA ASP A 65 14.61 0.88 10.69
C ASP A 65 14.85 0.16 9.36
N ILE A 66 14.09 0.52 8.32
CA ILE A 66 14.25 -0.06 6.98
C ILE A 66 15.64 0.23 6.42
N ASN A 67 16.09 1.48 6.50
CA ASN A 67 17.40 1.88 5.98
C ASN A 67 18.54 1.15 6.69
N LYS A 68 18.45 0.95 8.01
CA LYS A 68 19.41 0.14 8.77
C LYS A 68 19.52 -1.30 8.26
N TYR A 69 18.42 -1.93 7.84
CA TYR A 69 18.47 -3.28 7.27
C TYR A 69 19.06 -3.31 5.86
N ILE A 70 18.78 -2.29 5.05
CA ILE A 70 19.40 -2.14 3.72
C ILE A 70 20.91 -2.02 3.87
N GLU A 71 21.39 -1.12 4.75
CA GLU A 71 22.82 -0.95 5.04
C GLU A 71 23.47 -2.25 5.57
N LYS A 72 22.77 -2.99 6.44
CA LYS A 72 23.26 -4.27 6.93
C LYS A 72 23.39 -5.31 5.81
N ILE A 73 22.44 -5.34 4.88
CA ILE A 73 22.51 -6.24 3.71
C ILE A 73 23.65 -5.83 2.78
N ASP A 74 23.83 -4.53 2.54
CA ASP A 74 24.93 -3.99 1.74
C ASP A 74 26.28 -4.38 2.33
N PHE A 75 26.44 -4.27 3.65
CA PHE A 75 27.63 -4.73 4.35
C PHE A 75 27.90 -6.24 4.18
N LEU A 76 26.86 -7.08 4.20
CA LEU A 76 26.99 -8.53 4.00
C LEU A 76 27.39 -8.86 2.55
N ILE A 77 26.82 -8.15 1.56
CA ILE A 77 27.21 -8.29 0.14
C ILE A 77 28.68 -7.93 -0.05
N ASP A 78 29.12 -6.79 0.51
CA ASP A 78 30.52 -6.36 0.43
C ASP A 78 31.46 -7.38 1.09
N SER A 79 31.04 -7.98 2.20
CA SER A 79 31.82 -9.01 2.90
C SER A 79 31.97 -10.27 2.05
N LEU A 80 30.92 -10.71 1.35
CA LEU A 80 30.98 -11.84 0.43
C LEU A 80 31.91 -11.57 -0.77
N ASN A 81 31.84 -10.36 -1.33
CA ASN A 81 32.72 -9.95 -2.44
C ASN A 81 34.20 -9.95 -2.02
N LYS A 82 34.49 -9.55 -0.77
CA LYS A 82 35.85 -9.62 -0.21
C LYS A 82 36.31 -11.05 0.00
N ILE A 83 35.44 -11.99 0.37
CA ILE A 83 35.80 -13.41 0.47
C ILE A 83 36.18 -13.96 -0.91
N GLN A 84 35.39 -13.65 -1.94
CA GLN A 84 35.65 -14.10 -3.32
C GLN A 84 36.96 -13.55 -3.91
N SER A 85 37.33 -12.32 -3.54
CA SER A 85 38.47 -11.62 -4.16
C SER A 85 39.80 -11.87 -3.45
N ASN A 86 39.79 -12.53 -2.29
CA ASN A 86 40.97 -12.74 -1.47
C ASN A 86 41.33 -14.23 -1.40
N ASN A 87 42.63 -14.54 -1.38
CA ASN A 87 43.12 -15.89 -1.13
C ASN A 87 43.20 -16.16 0.38
N PHE A 88 42.06 -16.52 0.97
CA PHE A 88 42.02 -17.09 2.32
C PHE A 88 42.39 -18.57 2.27
N ASP A 89 42.96 -19.08 3.37
CA ASP A 89 43.01 -20.53 3.57
C ASP A 89 41.59 -21.08 3.79
N LYS A 90 41.42 -22.37 3.51
CA LYS A 90 40.10 -23.01 3.47
C LYS A 90 39.37 -22.95 4.83
N ASP A 91 40.08 -23.17 5.93
CA ASP A 91 39.47 -23.18 7.27
C ASP A 91 38.96 -21.79 7.66
N ARG A 92 39.73 -20.75 7.33
CA ARG A 92 39.32 -19.37 7.53
C ARG A 92 38.16 -18.96 6.63
N GLU A 93 38.16 -19.40 5.38
CA GLU A 93 37.07 -19.15 4.43
C GLU A 93 35.75 -19.78 4.92
N ASP A 94 35.80 -21.04 5.37
CA ASP A 94 34.65 -21.78 5.92
C ASP A 94 34.07 -21.06 7.15
N LEU A 95 34.92 -20.59 8.06
CA LEU A 95 34.50 -19.83 9.25
C LEU A 95 33.82 -18.52 8.87
N LEU A 96 34.36 -17.78 7.89
CA LEU A 96 33.79 -16.51 7.44
C LEU A 96 32.43 -16.72 6.76
N ILE A 97 32.31 -17.72 5.90
CA ILE A 97 31.05 -18.07 5.22
C ILE A 97 29.98 -18.49 6.25
N SER A 98 30.34 -19.33 7.21
CA SER A 98 29.43 -19.75 8.29
C SER A 98 28.95 -18.55 9.13
N THR A 99 29.87 -17.63 9.46
CA THR A 99 29.54 -16.40 10.18
C THR A 99 28.57 -15.53 9.40
N ILE A 100 28.82 -15.30 8.11
CA ILE A 100 27.93 -14.53 7.24
C ILE A 100 26.56 -15.19 7.13
N LEU A 101 26.50 -16.51 6.93
CA LEU A 101 25.24 -17.25 6.86
C LEU A 101 24.39 -17.04 8.12
N ASN A 102 25.01 -17.11 9.30
CA ASN A 102 24.31 -16.87 10.57
C ASN A 102 23.79 -15.42 10.69
N GLU A 103 24.59 -14.44 10.26
CA GLU A 103 24.14 -13.05 10.24
C GLU A 103 23.02 -12.79 9.22
N ILE A 104 23.02 -13.46 8.06
CA ILE A 104 21.92 -13.42 7.11
C ILE A 104 20.63 -13.95 7.76
N LYS A 105 20.69 -15.13 8.40
CA LYS A 105 19.53 -15.73 9.08
C LYS A 105 18.95 -14.79 10.14
N LYS A 106 19.81 -14.27 11.02
CA LYS A 106 19.41 -13.33 12.07
C LYS A 106 18.80 -12.05 11.51
N THR A 107 19.40 -11.50 10.46
CA THR A 107 18.91 -10.29 9.79
C THR A 107 17.53 -10.52 9.20
N ASN A 108 17.30 -11.65 8.53
CA ASN A 108 16.01 -11.99 7.93
C ASN A 108 14.90 -12.11 8.99
N GLU A 109 15.18 -12.77 10.12
CA GLU A 109 14.20 -12.94 11.20
C GLU A 109 13.77 -11.60 11.79
N GLN A 110 14.73 -10.73 12.09
CA GLN A 110 14.45 -9.42 12.69
C GLN A 110 13.74 -8.49 11.69
N LEU A 111 14.20 -8.48 10.43
CA LEU A 111 13.58 -7.70 9.37
C LEU A 111 12.13 -8.13 9.13
N LYS A 112 11.83 -9.43 9.12
CA LYS A 112 10.46 -9.94 8.95
C LYS A 112 9.50 -9.34 9.97
N VAL A 113 9.91 -9.26 11.24
CA VAL A 113 9.10 -8.66 12.31
C VAL A 113 8.86 -7.17 12.02
N VAL A 114 9.91 -6.44 11.64
CA VAL A 114 9.80 -5.01 11.31
C VAL A 114 8.86 -4.77 10.13
N LEU A 115 9.02 -5.51 9.03
CA LEU A 115 8.16 -5.39 7.84
C LEU A 115 6.68 -5.65 8.19
N ILE A 116 6.38 -6.67 9.00
CA ILE A 116 5.00 -6.95 9.44
C ILE A 116 4.43 -5.77 10.23
N ILE A 117 5.19 -5.23 11.19
CA ILE A 117 4.75 -4.09 12.00
C ILE A 117 4.47 -2.87 11.13
N LYS A 118 5.40 -2.52 10.24
CA LYS A 118 5.27 -1.33 9.38
C LYS A 118 4.09 -1.45 8.42
N LYS A 119 3.89 -2.63 7.80
CA LYS A 119 2.70 -2.93 6.99
C LYS A 119 1.41 -2.74 7.79
N ASN A 120 1.32 -3.35 8.97
CA ASN A 120 0.11 -3.30 9.79
C ASN A 120 -0.20 -1.86 10.23
N ASN A 121 0.82 -1.07 10.55
CA ASN A 121 0.65 0.33 10.90
C ASN A 121 0.12 1.15 9.72
N PHE A 122 0.65 0.94 8.51
CA PHE A 122 0.16 1.60 7.31
C PHE A 122 -1.30 1.25 7.00
N GLU A 123 -1.65 -0.05 7.01
CA GLU A 123 -3.03 -0.51 6.77
C GLU A 123 -3.99 0.01 7.83
N LYS A 124 -3.55 0.08 9.10
CA LYS A 124 -4.32 0.68 10.20
C LYS A 124 -4.53 2.18 9.97
N ASP A 125 -3.52 2.93 9.55
CA ASP A 125 -3.65 4.36 9.27
C ASP A 125 -4.67 4.65 8.15
N ILE A 126 -4.62 3.87 7.05
CA ILE A 126 -5.63 3.93 5.99
C ILE A 126 -7.03 3.70 6.57
N LYS A 127 -7.20 2.65 7.37
CA LYS A 127 -8.51 2.33 7.97
C LYS A 127 -9.02 3.46 8.86
N VAL A 128 -8.18 3.97 9.77
CA VAL A 128 -8.55 5.03 10.72
C VAL A 128 -8.91 6.32 9.97
N LYS A 129 -8.09 6.75 9.02
CA LYS A 129 -8.37 7.93 8.21
C LYS A 129 -9.66 7.76 7.41
N LYS A 130 -9.85 6.60 6.76
CA LYS A 130 -11.08 6.32 6.01
C LYS A 130 -12.31 6.42 6.90
N GLU A 131 -12.30 5.79 8.08
CA GLU A 131 -13.40 5.88 9.04
C GLU A 131 -13.71 7.32 9.46
N MET A 132 -12.67 8.12 9.74
CA MET A 132 -12.83 9.54 10.07
C MET A 132 -13.52 10.32 8.96
N TYR A 133 -13.00 10.22 7.73
CA TYR A 133 -13.58 10.92 6.57
C TYR A 133 -14.96 10.39 6.22
N SER A 134 -15.23 9.09 6.31
CA SER A 134 -16.56 8.53 6.07
C SER A 134 -17.62 9.07 7.04
N LYS A 135 -17.28 9.26 8.33
CA LYS A 135 -18.22 9.86 9.30
C LYS A 135 -18.60 11.29 8.89
N ILE A 136 -17.62 12.08 8.45
CA ILE A 136 -17.86 13.46 7.99
C ILE A 136 -18.64 13.45 6.67
N ALA A 137 -18.22 12.62 5.70
CA ALA A 137 -18.84 12.46 4.40
C ALA A 137 -20.33 12.09 4.51
N ASN A 138 -20.67 11.15 5.38
CA ASN A 138 -22.06 10.74 5.59
C ASN A 138 -22.92 11.88 6.13
N LYS A 139 -22.42 12.65 7.12
CA LYS A 139 -23.13 13.82 7.64
C LYS A 139 -23.36 14.89 6.56
N LEU A 140 -22.33 15.14 5.74
CA LEU A 140 -22.43 16.09 4.64
C LEU A 140 -23.41 15.60 3.56
N SER A 141 -23.37 14.33 3.21
CA SER A 141 -24.28 13.71 2.23
C SER A 141 -25.75 13.97 2.60
N ILE A 142 -26.12 13.73 3.85
CA ILE A 142 -27.50 13.95 4.33
C ILE A 142 -27.91 15.41 4.13
N LYS A 143 -27.11 16.36 4.62
CA LYS A 143 -27.39 17.80 4.48
C LYS A 143 -27.48 18.26 3.03
N ILE A 144 -26.59 17.76 2.18
CA ILE A 144 -26.57 18.10 0.76
C ILE A 144 -27.83 17.54 0.07
N LEU A 145 -28.26 16.34 0.44
CA LEU A 145 -29.48 15.75 -0.11
C LEU A 145 -30.75 16.47 0.37
N GLU A 146 -30.77 16.94 1.62
CA GLU A 146 -31.85 17.79 2.14
C GLU A 146 -31.97 19.09 1.32
N ILE A 147 -30.85 19.80 1.12
CA ILE A 147 -30.82 21.02 0.30
C ILE A 147 -31.25 20.73 -1.14
N HIS A 148 -30.74 19.64 -1.72
CA HIS A 148 -31.15 19.20 -3.06
C HIS A 148 -32.66 19.02 -3.17
N ASN A 149 -33.26 18.28 -2.22
CA ASN A 149 -34.68 17.96 -2.25
C ASN A 149 -35.56 19.19 -2.07
N LEU A 150 -35.16 20.12 -1.20
CA LEU A 150 -35.83 21.41 -1.02
C LEU A 150 -35.84 22.18 -2.35
N LEU A 151 -34.67 22.44 -2.92
CA LEU A 151 -34.54 23.20 -4.17
C LEU A 151 -35.27 22.53 -5.34
N TYR A 152 -35.18 21.20 -5.47
CA TYR A 152 -35.89 20.48 -6.52
C TYR A 152 -37.42 20.59 -6.36
N ASN A 153 -37.93 20.47 -5.13
CA ASN A 153 -39.36 20.56 -4.85
C ASN A 153 -39.90 21.96 -5.13
N ASP A 154 -39.16 22.99 -4.75
CA ASP A 154 -39.59 24.39 -4.87
C ASP A 154 -39.51 24.89 -6.31
N GLU A 155 -38.41 24.60 -7.01
CA GLU A 155 -38.13 25.23 -8.32
C GLU A 155 -38.56 24.40 -9.53
N LEU A 156 -38.61 23.07 -9.42
CA LEU A 156 -38.66 22.18 -10.59
C LEU A 156 -39.80 21.16 -10.58
N LYS A 157 -40.23 20.66 -9.42
CA LYS A 157 -41.11 19.48 -9.30
C LYS A 157 -42.40 19.54 -10.12
N ASN A 158 -43.04 20.71 -10.17
CA ASN A 158 -44.33 20.88 -10.84
C ASN A 158 -44.22 21.51 -12.24
N LYS A 159 -43.00 21.78 -12.73
CA LYS A 159 -42.79 22.41 -14.03
C LYS A 159 -42.82 21.36 -15.15
N LYS A 160 -43.70 21.57 -16.13
CA LYS A 160 -43.83 20.70 -17.32
C LYS A 160 -42.86 21.09 -18.44
N ILE A 161 -42.55 22.37 -18.57
CA ILE A 161 -41.61 22.93 -19.55
C ILE A 161 -40.59 23.73 -18.76
N LEU A 162 -39.30 23.50 -19.04
CA LEU A 162 -38.19 24.16 -18.35
C LEU A 162 -37.57 25.22 -19.24
N SER A 163 -37.29 26.39 -18.68
CA SER A 163 -36.43 27.40 -19.29
C SER A 163 -34.98 26.93 -19.34
N GLU A 164 -34.13 27.60 -20.12
CA GLU A 164 -32.70 27.26 -20.18
C GLU A 164 -32.00 27.31 -18.81
N ASN A 165 -32.33 28.31 -17.99
CA ASN A 165 -31.79 28.43 -16.63
C ASN A 165 -32.25 27.27 -15.74
N GLU A 166 -33.52 26.87 -15.85
CA GLU A 166 -34.05 25.72 -15.10
C GLU A 166 -33.45 24.39 -15.54
N VAL A 167 -33.13 24.24 -16.83
CA VAL A 167 -32.37 23.09 -17.33
C VAL A 167 -30.97 23.06 -16.72
N ARG A 168 -30.28 24.21 -16.65
CA ARG A 168 -28.96 24.32 -15.99
C ARG A 168 -29.05 24.01 -14.49
N LEU A 169 -30.09 24.52 -13.82
CA LEU A 169 -30.39 24.25 -12.41
C LEU A 169 -30.60 22.75 -12.17
N LYS A 170 -31.46 22.11 -12.96
CA LYS A 170 -31.72 20.66 -12.89
C LYS A 170 -30.45 19.85 -13.06
N ASN A 171 -29.61 20.20 -14.03
CA ASN A 171 -28.34 19.50 -14.26
C ASN A 171 -27.36 19.66 -13.09
N ALA A 172 -27.28 20.84 -12.48
CA ALA A 172 -26.46 21.07 -11.30
C ALA A 172 -26.98 20.28 -10.09
N LEU A 173 -28.30 20.25 -9.87
CA LEU A 173 -28.94 19.46 -8.81
C LEU A 173 -28.68 17.95 -8.98
N ASN A 174 -28.84 17.41 -10.19
CA ASN A 174 -28.52 16.00 -10.48
C ASN A 174 -27.05 15.66 -10.17
N LYS A 175 -26.13 16.56 -10.49
CA LYS A 175 -24.71 16.39 -10.13
C LYS A 175 -24.51 16.41 -8.62
N ILE A 176 -25.16 17.31 -7.90
CA ILE A 176 -25.14 17.35 -6.43
C ILE A 176 -25.66 16.05 -5.82
N GLU A 177 -26.76 15.49 -6.34
CA GLU A 177 -27.31 14.23 -5.85
C GLU A 177 -26.30 13.09 -5.98
N ASN A 178 -25.64 12.99 -7.14
CA ASN A 178 -24.60 11.98 -7.39
C ASN A 178 -23.39 12.17 -6.46
N LEU A 179 -22.95 13.41 -6.24
CA LEU A 179 -21.85 13.72 -5.32
C LEU A 179 -22.21 13.41 -3.87
N SER A 180 -23.47 13.66 -3.47
CA SER A 180 -23.98 13.25 -2.17
C SER A 180 -23.95 11.73 -2.00
N LYS A 181 -24.41 10.96 -3.00
CA LYS A 181 -24.29 9.49 -2.97
C LYS A 181 -22.83 9.05 -2.83
N ARG A 182 -21.90 9.68 -3.55
CA ARG A 182 -20.47 9.39 -3.43
C ARG A 182 -19.93 9.65 -2.01
N LEU A 183 -20.35 10.74 -1.36
CA LEU A 183 -20.03 11.00 0.04
C LEU A 183 -20.66 9.97 0.99
N LYS A 184 -21.92 9.57 0.77
CA LYS A 184 -22.60 8.53 1.57
C LYS A 184 -21.83 7.21 1.57
N TYR A 185 -21.32 6.84 0.40
CA TYR A 185 -20.61 5.58 0.18
C TYR A 185 -19.08 5.72 0.24
N PHE A 186 -18.57 6.81 0.82
CA PHE A 186 -17.13 7.08 0.88
C PHE A 186 -16.32 5.97 1.56
N SER A 187 -16.91 5.25 2.51
CA SER A 187 -16.28 4.10 3.19
C SER A 187 -15.95 2.92 2.27
N TYR A 188 -16.64 2.83 1.13
CA TYR A 188 -16.48 1.77 0.14
C TYR A 188 -15.47 2.12 -0.97
N ILE A 189 -14.93 3.34 -0.97
CA ILE A 189 -13.84 3.71 -1.88
C ILE A 189 -12.56 3.01 -1.40
N GLU A 190 -11.89 2.33 -2.34
CA GLU A 190 -10.59 1.71 -2.11
C GLU A 190 -9.48 2.75 -2.29
N PHE A 191 -8.53 2.76 -1.37
CA PHE A 191 -7.39 3.68 -1.37
C PHE A 191 -6.12 2.86 -1.19
N GLU A 192 -5.10 3.18 -2.00
CA GLU A 192 -3.79 2.57 -1.90
C GLU A 192 -2.91 3.30 -0.88
N LYS A 193 -3.17 4.60 -0.68
CA LYS A 193 -2.36 5.48 0.17
C LYS A 193 -3.23 6.32 1.10
N PRO A 194 -2.74 6.63 2.31
CA PRO A 194 -3.43 7.53 3.24
C PRO A 194 -3.71 8.93 2.67
N SER A 195 -2.80 9.48 1.85
CA SER A 195 -2.92 10.80 1.22
C SER A 195 -4.14 10.90 0.28
N GLN A 196 -4.39 9.84 -0.51
CA GLN A 196 -5.50 9.78 -1.46
C GLN A 196 -6.87 9.96 -0.80
N ILE A 197 -7.03 9.54 0.46
CA ILE A 197 -8.30 9.67 1.20
C ILE A 197 -8.69 11.15 1.34
N LYS A 198 -7.74 11.99 1.75
CA LYS A 198 -7.96 13.43 1.91
C LYS A 198 -8.21 14.09 0.55
N ASP A 199 -7.40 13.74 -0.44
CA ASP A 199 -7.46 14.36 -1.76
C ASP A 199 -8.81 14.08 -2.44
N GLU A 200 -9.27 12.83 -2.39
CA GLU A 200 -10.58 12.44 -2.92
C GLU A 200 -11.72 13.14 -2.18
N PHE A 201 -11.65 13.22 -0.84
CA PHE A 201 -12.66 13.91 -0.07
C PHE A 201 -12.75 15.40 -0.45
N LEU A 202 -11.61 16.10 -0.52
CA LEU A 202 -11.55 17.50 -0.92
C LEU A 202 -12.00 17.73 -2.36
N TYR A 203 -11.67 16.80 -3.26
CA TYR A 203 -12.13 16.84 -4.64
C TYR A 203 -13.66 16.81 -4.73
N ILE A 204 -14.32 15.90 -4.01
CA ILE A 204 -15.78 15.85 -3.97
C ILE A 204 -16.36 17.17 -3.43
N LEU A 205 -15.79 17.72 -2.36
CA LEU A 205 -16.27 19.00 -1.81
C LEU A 205 -16.11 20.17 -2.78
N LYS A 206 -15.00 20.20 -3.53
CA LYS A 206 -14.77 21.21 -4.57
C LYS A 206 -15.84 21.13 -5.65
N GLN A 207 -16.14 19.92 -6.14
CA GLN A 207 -17.18 19.72 -7.15
C GLN A 207 -18.57 20.15 -6.66
N ILE A 208 -18.89 19.85 -5.39
CA ILE A 208 -20.15 20.29 -4.77
C ILE A 208 -20.21 21.82 -4.72
N LYS A 209 -19.13 22.48 -4.30
CA LYS A 209 -19.05 23.95 -4.28
C LYS A 209 -19.27 24.56 -5.66
N GLU A 210 -18.67 23.97 -6.70
CA GLU A 210 -18.89 24.40 -8.09
C GLU A 210 -20.35 24.28 -8.50
N GLN A 211 -21.02 23.16 -8.18
CA GLN A 211 -22.44 22.99 -8.51
C GLN A 211 -23.32 23.97 -7.72
N ILE A 212 -23.02 24.22 -6.44
CA ILE A 212 -23.74 25.24 -5.64
C ILE A 212 -23.62 26.62 -6.28
N ASN A 213 -22.47 26.98 -6.83
CA ASN A 213 -22.30 28.25 -7.52
C ASN A 213 -23.11 28.32 -8.82
N ILE A 214 -23.29 27.21 -9.54
CA ILE A 214 -24.16 27.14 -10.71
C ILE A 214 -25.62 27.33 -10.28
N ILE A 215 -26.06 26.63 -9.23
CA ILE A 215 -27.41 26.77 -8.67
C ILE A 215 -27.71 28.23 -8.35
N LYS A 216 -26.84 28.90 -7.58
CA LYS A 216 -26.99 30.31 -7.19
C LYS A 216 -27.09 31.30 -8.35
N LYS A 217 -26.55 30.96 -9.53
CA LYS A 217 -26.59 31.82 -10.72
C LYS A 217 -27.83 31.60 -11.59
N ASN A 218 -28.54 30.49 -11.38
CA ASN A 218 -29.66 30.07 -12.22
C ASN A 218 -30.97 29.94 -11.42
N MET A 219 -30.94 30.27 -10.13
CA MET A 219 -32.10 30.68 -9.33
C MET A 219 -32.26 32.20 -9.47
#